data_AF-A0A024HJK9-F1
#
_entry.id   AF-A0A024HJK9-F1
#
_cell.length_a   1.000
_cell.length_b   1.000
_cell.length_c   1.000
_cell.angle_alpha   90.00
_cell.angle_beta   90.00
_cell.angle_gamma   90.00
#
_symmetry.space_group_name_H-M   'P 1'
#
loop_
_entity.id
_entity.type
_entity.pdbx_description
1 polymer ?
#
loop_
_entity_poly.entity_id
_entity_poly.type
_entity_poly.pdbx_seq_one_letter_code
_entity_poly.pdbx_strand_id
1 'polypeptide(L)'
;MMGGRAMAVFGATCALAVLALPASAASFDCKQARHADEKAICADRQLSELDVQMATTYRLLSGLFAMGVRGDMGDAQLAWLDERRACGANKACLKQRYQERLAALQKIYDKIDKPL
;
A
#
# COMPACT_ATOMS: atom_id res chain seq x y z
N MET A 1 16.31 71.29 -6.61
CA MET A 1 16.62 70.41 -5.47
C MET A 1 15.74 69.16 -5.60
N MET A 2 16.30 68.05 -6.08
CA MET A 2 15.61 66.76 -6.21
C MET A 2 15.40 66.14 -4.81
N GLY A 3 14.15 65.97 -4.40
CA GLY A 3 13.78 65.14 -3.25
C GLY A 3 13.19 63.82 -3.75
N GLY A 4 14.00 62.76 -3.79
CA GLY A 4 13.58 61.43 -4.19
C GLY A 4 12.69 60.78 -3.12
N ARG A 5 11.52 60.27 -3.52
CA ARG A 5 10.68 59.42 -2.66
C ARG A 5 11.16 57.98 -2.81
N ALA A 6 11.70 57.41 -1.75
CA ALA A 6 12.04 55.99 -1.68
C ALA A 6 10.75 55.16 -1.72
N MET A 7 10.59 54.33 -2.75
CA MET A 7 9.58 53.28 -2.80
C MET A 7 10.09 52.10 -1.97
N ALA A 8 9.55 51.91 -0.77
CA ALA A 8 9.81 50.70 0.02
C ALA A 8 9.03 49.54 -0.62
N VAL A 9 9.74 48.67 -1.34
CA VAL A 9 9.20 47.38 -1.79
C VAL A 9 9.14 46.47 -0.56
N PHE A 10 7.97 46.35 0.05
CA PHE A 10 7.70 45.31 1.04
C PHE A 10 7.70 43.96 0.30
N GLY A 11 8.83 43.26 0.36
CA GLY A 11 8.94 41.89 -0.13
C GLY A 11 8.01 40.98 0.67
N ALA A 12 6.87 40.62 0.08
CA ALA A 12 6.02 39.56 0.61
C ALA A 12 6.68 38.21 0.29
N THR A 13 7.58 37.75 1.15
CA THR A 13 8.08 36.37 1.15
C THR A 13 6.93 35.46 1.54
N CYS A 14 6.23 34.93 0.54
CA CYS A 14 5.21 33.92 0.69
C CYS A 14 5.89 32.60 1.12
N ALA A 15 5.99 32.37 2.43
CA ALA A 15 6.48 31.13 2.99
C ALA A 15 5.46 30.01 2.72
N LEU A 16 5.60 29.32 1.59
CA LEU A 16 4.88 28.08 1.32
C LEU A 16 5.42 26.99 2.26
N ALA A 17 4.75 26.82 3.41
CA ALA A 17 4.93 25.65 4.25
C ALA A 17 4.39 24.42 3.49
N VAL A 18 5.28 23.66 2.86
CA VAL A 18 4.94 22.36 2.28
C VAL A 18 4.71 21.40 3.44
N LEU A 19 3.44 21.21 3.82
CA LEU A 19 3.02 20.13 4.70
C LEU A 19 3.16 18.83 3.91
N ALA A 20 4.30 18.15 4.08
CA ALA A 20 4.50 16.80 3.59
C ALA A 20 3.56 15.86 4.36
N LEU A 21 2.37 15.62 3.81
CA LEU A 21 1.47 14.59 4.30
C LEU A 21 2.16 13.24 4.09
N PRO A 22 2.17 12.32 5.08
CA PRO A 22 2.69 10.98 4.89
C PRO A 22 1.88 10.31 3.78
N ALA A 23 2.51 10.10 2.63
CA ALA A 23 1.96 9.34 1.53
C ALA A 23 2.13 7.85 1.84
N SER A 24 1.16 7.26 2.54
CA SER A 24 1.08 5.81 2.67
C SER A 24 0.59 5.21 1.36
N ALA A 25 1.47 4.50 0.65
CA ALA A 25 1.10 3.79 -0.57
C ALA A 25 0.57 2.39 -0.20
N ALA A 26 -0.75 2.22 -0.16
CA ALA A 26 -1.38 0.90 -0.14
C ALA A 26 -1.59 0.43 -1.58
N SER A 27 -1.91 -0.85 -1.78
CA SER A 27 -2.26 -1.43 -3.07
C SER A 27 -3.62 -0.97 -3.61
N PHE A 28 -4.34 -0.16 -2.83
CA PHE A 28 -5.63 0.46 -3.14
C PHE A 28 -5.62 1.96 -2.75
N ASP A 29 -6.62 2.70 -3.22
CA ASP A 29 -6.76 4.12 -2.90
C ASP A 29 -7.25 4.31 -1.45
N CYS A 30 -6.37 4.81 -0.59
CA CYS A 30 -6.67 5.08 0.81
C CYS A 30 -7.81 6.08 1.03
N LYS A 31 -8.11 6.95 0.05
CA LYS A 31 -9.27 7.84 0.13
C LYS A 31 -10.60 7.09 0.00
N GLN A 32 -10.56 5.89 -0.56
CA GLN A 32 -11.72 5.03 -0.78
C GLN A 32 -11.84 3.91 0.27
N ALA A 33 -10.96 3.86 1.28
CA ALA A 33 -10.98 2.87 2.35
C ALA A 33 -12.28 2.95 3.17
N ARG A 34 -13.08 1.88 3.17
CA ARG A 34 -14.37 1.80 3.86
C ARG A 34 -14.27 0.98 5.15
N HIS A 35 -13.48 -0.09 5.13
CA HIS A 35 -13.38 -1.03 6.23
C HIS A 35 -12.30 -0.65 7.25
N ALA A 36 -12.41 -1.19 8.46
CA ALA A 36 -11.49 -0.87 9.56
C ALA A 36 -10.07 -1.37 9.31
N ASP A 37 -9.92 -2.55 8.67
CA ASP A 37 -8.64 -3.09 8.23
C ASP A 37 -7.99 -2.18 7.18
N GLU A 38 -8.76 -1.75 6.18
CA GLU A 38 -8.27 -0.84 5.12
C GLU A 38 -7.77 0.48 5.70
N LYS A 39 -8.54 1.09 6.62
CA LYS A 39 -8.12 2.32 7.30
C LYS A 39 -6.85 2.11 8.13
N ALA A 40 -6.73 0.98 8.82
CA ALA A 40 -5.54 0.64 9.59
C ALA A 40 -4.30 0.44 8.69
N ILE A 41 -4.48 -0.19 7.52
CA ILE A 41 -3.43 -0.35 6.51
C ILE A 41 -2.95 1.03 6.01
N CYS A 42 -3.89 1.92 5.69
CA CYS A 42 -3.56 3.26 5.20
C CYS A 42 -2.90 4.16 6.25
N ALA A 43 -3.24 3.97 7.53
CA ALA A 43 -2.70 4.76 8.63
C ALA A 43 -1.35 4.24 9.16
N ASP A 44 -0.89 3.07 8.72
CA ASP A 44 0.32 2.42 9.21
C ASP A 44 1.26 2.06 8.07
N ARG A 45 2.44 2.70 8.04
CA ARG A 45 3.42 2.52 6.97
C ARG A 45 3.81 1.04 6.79
N GLN A 46 4.01 0.30 7.87
CA GLN A 46 4.48 -1.10 7.77
C GLN A 46 3.39 -2.00 7.21
N LEU A 47 2.12 -1.78 7.60
CA LEU A 47 0.99 -2.50 7.01
C LEU A 47 0.79 -2.15 5.54
N SER A 48 0.99 -0.87 5.19
CA SER A 48 0.93 -0.39 3.80
C SER A 48 1.98 -1.06 2.91
N GLU A 49 3.22 -1.20 3.41
CA GLU A 49 4.30 -1.91 2.71
C GLU A 49 3.97 -3.39 2.50
N LEU A 50 3.47 -4.07 3.54
CA LEU A 50 3.04 -5.46 3.45
C LEU A 50 1.91 -5.65 2.44
N ASP A 51 0.95 -4.73 2.40
CA ASP A 51 -0.15 -4.74 1.44
C ASP A 51 0.34 -4.61 -0.01
N VAL A 52 1.22 -3.64 -0.28
CA VAL A 52 1.84 -3.47 -1.60
C VAL A 52 2.66 -4.70 -2.01
N GLN A 53 3.46 -5.25 -1.09
CA GLN A 53 4.25 -6.45 -1.34
C GLN A 53 3.32 -7.62 -1.71
N MET A 54 2.31 -7.88 -0.88
CA MET A 54 1.35 -8.97 -1.09
C MET A 54 0.65 -8.84 -2.43
N ALA A 55 0.10 -7.66 -2.75
CA ALA A 55 -0.62 -7.42 -3.99
C ALA A 55 0.28 -7.55 -5.23
N THR A 56 1.55 -7.13 -5.11
CA THR A 56 2.52 -7.23 -6.20
C THR A 56 2.92 -8.67 -6.45
N THR A 57 3.24 -9.44 -5.40
CA THR A 57 3.54 -10.87 -5.51
C THR A 57 2.36 -11.64 -6.09
N TYR A 58 1.14 -11.38 -5.63
CA TYR A 58 -0.05 -12.04 -6.15
C TYR A 58 -0.26 -11.76 -7.65
N ARG A 59 -0.12 -10.50 -8.09
CA ARG A 59 -0.25 -10.13 -9.52
C ARG A 59 0.82 -10.78 -10.38
N LEU A 60 2.07 -10.78 -9.90
CA LEU A 60 3.18 -11.45 -10.59
C LEU A 60 2.86 -12.94 -10.80
N LEU A 61 2.56 -13.66 -9.71
CA LEU A 61 2.28 -15.10 -9.79
C LEU A 61 1.05 -15.39 -10.65
N SER A 62 -0.01 -14.60 -10.50
CA SER A 62 -1.20 -14.72 -11.34
C SER A 62 -0.85 -14.59 -12.83
N GLY A 63 0.10 -13.73 -13.20
CA GLY A 63 0.57 -13.59 -14.57
C GLY A 63 1.40 -14.77 -15.09
N LEU A 64 2.11 -15.48 -14.20
CA LEU A 64 3.01 -16.58 -14.56
C LEU A 64 2.31 -17.94 -14.72
N PHE A 65 1.20 -18.15 -14.01
CA PHE A 65 0.46 -19.41 -14.07
C PHE A 65 -0.73 -19.35 -15.02
N ALA A 66 -1.00 -20.48 -15.69
CA ALA A 66 -2.19 -20.68 -16.51
C ALA A 66 -3.45 -20.92 -15.66
N MET A 67 -4.58 -21.16 -16.33
CA MET A 67 -5.84 -21.57 -15.70
C MET A 67 -5.65 -22.82 -14.82
N GLY A 68 -6.53 -23.03 -13.84
CA GLY A 68 -6.32 -24.00 -12.76
C GLY A 68 -5.61 -23.33 -11.60
N VAL A 69 -4.27 -23.36 -11.57
CA VAL A 69 -3.47 -22.74 -10.47
C VAL A 69 -3.79 -21.26 -10.29
N ARG A 70 -3.96 -20.50 -11.38
CA ARG A 70 -4.40 -19.10 -11.31
C ARG A 70 -5.78 -18.96 -10.66
N GLY A 71 -6.71 -19.87 -10.97
CA GLY A 71 -8.05 -19.89 -10.39
C GLY A 71 -8.00 -20.15 -8.89
N ASP A 72 -7.31 -21.22 -8.49
CA ASP A 72 -7.14 -21.59 -7.09
C ASP A 72 -6.49 -20.46 -6.26
N MET A 73 -5.48 -19.79 -6.84
CA MET A 73 -4.86 -18.61 -6.21
C MET A 73 -5.86 -17.47 -6.02
N GLY A 74 -6.73 -17.23 -7.00
CA GLY A 74 -7.77 -16.21 -6.95
C GLY A 74 -8.81 -16.48 -5.88
N ASP A 75 -9.32 -17.70 -5.81
CA ASP A 75 -10.28 -18.10 -4.78
C ASP A 75 -9.67 -17.96 -3.38
N ALA A 76 -8.43 -18.43 -3.21
CA ALA A 76 -7.70 -18.27 -1.95
C ALA A 76 -7.39 -16.80 -1.62
N GLN A 77 -7.23 -15.92 -2.63
CA GLN A 77 -7.01 -14.49 -2.43
C GLN A 77 -8.29 -13.82 -1.91
N LEU A 78 -9.44 -14.17 -2.47
CA LEU A 78 -10.74 -13.65 -2.03
C LEU A 78 -11.04 -14.08 -0.59
N ALA A 79 -10.86 -15.36 -0.27
CA ALA A 79 -11.02 -15.86 1.10
C ALA A 79 -10.08 -15.14 2.09
N TRP A 80 -8.83 -14.93 1.70
CA TRP A 80 -7.86 -14.20 2.52
C TRP A 80 -8.26 -12.73 2.77
N LEU A 81 -8.91 -12.07 1.81
CA LEU A 81 -9.41 -10.70 2.03
C LEU A 81 -10.47 -10.64 3.12
N ASP A 82 -11.33 -11.66 3.23
CA ASP A 82 -12.32 -11.75 4.30
C ASP A 82 -11.65 -12.01 5.66
N GLU A 83 -10.63 -12.87 5.71
CA GLU A 83 -9.83 -13.08 6.93
C GLU A 83 -9.11 -11.80 7.37
N ARG A 84 -8.52 -11.05 6.44
CA ARG A 84 -7.89 -9.76 6.71
C ARG A 84 -8.92 -8.78 7.25
N ARG A 85 -10.10 -8.71 6.63
CA ARG A 85 -11.20 -7.84 7.07
C ARG A 85 -11.65 -8.17 8.50
N ALA A 86 -11.69 -9.46 8.85
CA ALA A 86 -12.07 -9.91 10.19
C ALA A 86 -11.12 -9.41 11.30
N CYS A 87 -9.87 -9.07 10.99
CA CYS A 87 -8.95 -8.45 11.95
C CYS A 87 -9.38 -7.04 12.38
N GLY A 88 -10.26 -6.37 11.62
CA GLY A 88 -10.57 -4.96 11.82
C GLY A 88 -9.30 -4.10 11.88
N ALA A 89 -9.21 -3.18 12.83
CA ALA A 89 -8.04 -2.31 13.00
C ALA A 89 -6.87 -2.93 13.80
N ASN A 90 -6.93 -4.23 14.16
CA ASN A 90 -5.89 -4.86 14.96
C ASN A 90 -4.61 -5.08 14.14
N LYS A 91 -3.60 -4.23 14.36
CA LYS A 91 -2.34 -4.25 13.61
C LYS A 91 -1.56 -5.56 13.73
N ALA A 92 -1.56 -6.21 14.90
CA ALA A 92 -0.86 -7.48 15.09
C ALA A 92 -1.52 -8.59 14.26
N CYS A 93 -2.86 -8.66 14.29
CA CYS A 93 -3.63 -9.59 13.47
C CYS A 93 -3.39 -9.33 11.98
N LEU A 94 -3.47 -8.08 11.52
CA LEU A 94 -3.23 -7.73 10.11
C LEU A 94 -1.83 -8.12 9.66
N LYS A 95 -0.80 -7.80 10.45
CA LYS A 95 0.58 -8.18 10.15
C LYS A 95 0.72 -9.69 10.01
N GLN A 96 0.13 -10.46 10.93
CA GLN A 96 0.15 -11.91 10.87
C GLN A 96 -0.54 -12.44 9.59
N ARG A 97 -1.74 -11.94 9.26
CA ARG A 97 -2.46 -12.32 8.02
C ARG A 97 -1.65 -12.02 6.76
N TYR A 98 -0.93 -10.89 6.70
CA TYR A 98 -0.04 -10.58 5.58
C TYR A 98 1.14 -11.55 5.49
N GLN A 99 1.80 -11.82 6.61
CA GLN A 99 2.96 -12.72 6.64
C GLN A 99 2.59 -14.14 6.21
N GLU A 100 1.46 -14.65 6.70
CA GLU A 100 0.94 -15.97 6.30
C GLU A 100 0.62 -16.03 4.81
N ARG A 101 -0.03 -15.00 4.26
CA ARG A 101 -0.35 -14.96 2.83
C ARG A 101 0.88 -14.86 1.96
N LEU A 102 1.83 -14.00 2.32
CA LEU A 102 3.12 -13.88 1.62
C LEU A 102 3.87 -15.21 1.64
N ALA A 103 3.90 -15.91 2.77
CA ALA A 103 4.52 -17.23 2.87
C ALA A 103 3.81 -18.27 1.98
N ALA A 104 2.48 -18.23 1.89
CA ALA A 104 1.72 -19.11 0.99
C ALA A 104 2.04 -18.83 -0.49
N LEU A 105 2.11 -17.55 -0.90
CA LEU A 105 2.49 -17.16 -2.26
C LEU A 105 3.95 -17.52 -2.56
N GLN A 106 4.86 -17.37 -1.59
CA GLN A 106 6.26 -17.76 -1.73
C GLN A 106 6.40 -19.25 -2.04
N LYS A 107 5.65 -20.12 -1.35
CA LYS A 107 5.63 -21.56 -1.64
C LYS A 107 5.16 -21.87 -3.07
N ILE A 108 4.33 -21.02 -3.66
CA ILE A 108 3.90 -21.17 -5.06
C ILE A 108 5.03 -20.70 -5.99
N TYR A 109 5.66 -19.56 -5.70
CA TYR A 109 6.81 -19.05 -6.44
C TYR A 109 7.99 -20.04 -6.47
N ASP A 110 8.22 -20.75 -5.38
CA ASP A 110 9.31 -21.72 -5.26
C ASP A 110 9.10 -22.98 -6.13
N LYS A 111 7.87 -23.22 -6.60
CA LYS A 111 7.56 -24.32 -7.53
C LYS A 111 7.79 -23.96 -9.00
N ILE A 112 8.17 -22.72 -9.30
CA ILE A 112 8.49 -22.31 -10.66
C ILE A 112 9.91 -22.77 -10.97
N ASP A 113 10.07 -23.56 -12.03
CA ASP A 113 11.38 -23.89 -12.58
C ASP A 113 12.01 -22.62 -13.17
N LYS A 114 13.07 -22.13 -12.52
CA LYS A 114 13.77 -20.90 -12.88
C LYS A 114 15.05 -21.29 -13.65
N PRO A 115 15.25 -20.80 -14.89
CA PRO A 115 16.57 -20.88 -15.50
C PRO A 115 17.51 -20.00 -14.68
N LEU A 116 18.56 -20.61 -14.10
CA LEU A 116 19.63 -19.92 -13.38
C LEU A 116 20.44 -19.04 -14.33
#